data_AF-A0A7T6XP88-F1
#
_entry.id   AF-A0A7T6XP88-F1
#
_cell.length_a   1.000
_cell.length_b   1.000
_cell.length_c   1.000
_cell.angle_alpha   90.00
_cell.angle_beta   90.00
_cell.angle_gamma   90.00
#
_symmetry.space_group_name_H-M   'P 1'
#
loop_
_entity.id
_entity.type
_entity.pdbx_description
1 polymer ?
#
loop_
_entity_poly.entity_id
_entity_poly.type
_entity_poly.pdbx_seq_one_letter_code
_entity_poly.pdbx_strand_id
1 'polypeptide(L)'
;MASTAYDAFIHKIFAKVTQLQSRGLYTEDRNTIKGNRLNLIWLEPTGDSVPKQTRWRQNRARDKYREIQEASSHLFLAVFLTIPPSICFSSEFQFSLSLKEKELFESAAAEQGYAGSTLYLRFMQVMFPEVERRQIQYAYGLVARDDLGSLFHAIEQGTYNSKQWDQEKAQGGSKTGCLTILIPTNQDQDGSCTIRVERKTLIQSIKKFKLTKLKLE
;
A
#
# COMPACT_ATOMS: atom_id res chain seq x y z
N MET A 1 -12.00 10.61 10.89
CA MET A 1 -11.95 11.87 10.12
C MET A 1 -11.38 11.52 8.75
N ALA A 2 -12.24 11.14 7.80
CA ALA A 2 -11.82 10.88 6.43
C ALA A 2 -11.58 12.21 5.70
N SER A 3 -10.63 12.18 4.77
CA SER A 3 -9.91 13.29 4.13
C SER A 3 -10.78 14.39 3.49
N THR A 4 -10.71 15.60 4.05
CA THR A 4 -11.27 16.84 3.45
C THR A 4 -10.74 17.15 2.05
N ALA A 5 -9.57 16.62 1.70
CA ALA A 5 -8.96 16.82 0.38
C ALA A 5 -9.64 15.96 -0.71
N TYR A 6 -10.09 14.75 -0.36
CA TYR A 6 -10.79 13.88 -1.32
C TYR A 6 -12.13 14.48 -1.74
N ASP A 7 -12.91 14.94 -0.77
CA ASP A 7 -14.19 15.62 -1.03
C ASP A 7 -13.99 16.85 -1.91
N ALA A 8 -12.92 17.61 -1.68
CA ALA A 8 -12.57 18.75 -2.52
C ALA A 8 -12.26 18.36 -3.98
N PHE A 9 -11.61 17.21 -4.22
CA PHE A 9 -11.36 16.72 -5.58
C PHE A 9 -12.63 16.29 -6.29
N ILE A 10 -13.49 15.54 -5.60
CA ILE A 10 -14.77 15.12 -6.15
C ILE A 10 -15.63 16.33 -6.51
N HIS A 11 -15.72 17.32 -5.62
CA HIS A 11 -16.41 18.57 -5.91
C HIS A 11 -15.82 19.31 -7.13
N LYS A 12 -14.50 19.37 -7.28
CA LYS A 12 -13.85 19.99 -8.46
C LYS A 12 -14.19 19.25 -9.75
N ILE A 13 -14.19 17.92 -9.73
CA ILE A 13 -14.54 17.10 -10.90
C ILE A 13 -16.01 17.33 -11.27
N PHE A 14 -16.94 17.28 -10.32
CA PHE A 14 -18.36 17.54 -10.58
C PHE A 14 -18.62 18.96 -11.10
N ALA A 15 -17.97 19.96 -10.52
CA ALA A 15 -18.06 21.33 -11.00
C ALA A 15 -17.56 21.45 -12.46
N LYS A 16 -16.46 20.76 -12.80
CA LYS A 16 -15.94 20.73 -14.17
C LYS A 16 -16.87 20.01 -15.13
N VAL A 17 -17.46 18.87 -14.74
CA VAL A 17 -18.47 18.18 -15.57
C VAL A 17 -19.65 19.11 -15.87
N THR A 18 -20.19 19.76 -14.85
CA THR A 18 -21.30 20.72 -14.98
C THR A 18 -20.93 21.89 -15.91
N GLN A 19 -19.71 22.40 -15.76
CA GLN A 19 -19.17 23.48 -16.58
C GLN A 19 -19.00 23.05 -18.05
N LEU A 20 -18.46 21.85 -18.31
CA LEU A 20 -18.30 21.31 -19.66
C LEU A 20 -19.65 21.10 -20.36
N GLN A 21 -20.64 20.57 -19.64
CA GLN A 21 -21.99 20.34 -20.17
C GLN A 21 -22.71 21.63 -20.54
N SER A 22 -22.55 22.68 -19.73
CA SER A 22 -23.27 23.94 -19.93
C SER A 22 -22.57 24.92 -20.87
N ARG A 23 -21.23 24.97 -20.85
CA ARG A 23 -20.44 26.05 -21.47
C ARG A 23 -19.24 25.59 -22.29
N GLY A 24 -18.97 24.28 -22.39
CA GLY A 24 -17.86 23.75 -23.18
C GLY A 24 -16.48 24.06 -22.56
N LEU A 25 -15.45 24.36 -23.35
CA LEU A 25 -14.08 24.58 -22.85
C LEU A 25 -13.77 26.06 -22.60
N TYR A 26 -13.30 26.38 -21.39
CA TYR A 26 -12.75 27.69 -21.06
C TYR A 26 -11.34 27.88 -21.60
N THR A 27 -10.84 29.12 -21.60
CA THR A 27 -9.48 29.46 -22.04
C THR A 27 -8.41 28.67 -21.27
N GLU A 28 -8.59 28.52 -19.96
CA GLU A 28 -7.68 27.72 -19.11
C GLU A 28 -7.68 26.24 -19.47
N ASP A 29 -8.84 25.68 -19.85
CA ASP A 29 -8.94 24.29 -20.29
C ASP A 29 -8.18 24.08 -21.61
N ARG A 30 -8.31 25.04 -22.54
CA ARG A 30 -7.57 25.03 -23.81
C ARG A 30 -6.07 25.13 -23.57
N ASN A 31 -5.64 25.95 -22.61
CA ASN A 31 -4.24 26.04 -22.22
C ASN A 31 -3.73 24.72 -21.61
N THR A 32 -4.54 24.08 -20.77
CA THR A 32 -4.22 22.76 -20.18
C THR A 32 -4.07 21.68 -21.27
N ILE A 33 -4.95 21.68 -22.26
CA ILE A 33 -4.87 20.77 -23.42
C ILE A 33 -3.59 21.01 -24.22
N LYS A 34 -3.24 22.28 -24.47
CA LYS A 34 -2.02 22.67 -25.20
C LYS A 34 -0.72 22.48 -24.40
N GLY A 35 -0.80 22.35 -23.08
CA GLY A 35 0.34 22.30 -22.16
C GLY A 35 1.11 20.98 -22.10
N ASN A 36 1.20 20.22 -23.20
CA ASN A 36 1.89 18.93 -23.31
C ASN A 36 1.42 17.81 -22.37
N ARG A 37 0.36 18.04 -21.60
CA ARG A 37 -0.13 17.05 -20.63
C ARG A 37 -0.76 15.83 -21.30
N LEU A 38 -1.36 16.00 -22.48
CA LEU A 38 -1.84 14.89 -23.30
C LEU A 38 -0.68 14.02 -23.80
N ASN A 39 0.52 14.58 -24.02
CA ASN A 39 1.69 13.79 -24.40
C ASN A 39 2.07 12.80 -23.29
N LEU A 40 1.91 13.18 -22.02
CA LEU A 40 2.14 12.26 -20.90
C LEU A 40 1.19 11.06 -20.92
N ILE A 41 -0.02 11.23 -21.44
CA ILE A 41 -1.06 10.19 -21.44
C ILE A 41 -0.98 9.33 -22.70
N TRP A 42 -0.83 9.95 -23.87
CA TRP A 42 -0.93 9.25 -25.17
C TRP A 42 0.40 8.98 -25.85
N LEU A 43 1.49 9.68 -25.52
CA LEU A 43 2.81 9.40 -26.09
C LEU A 43 3.64 8.55 -25.13
N GLU A 44 4.37 7.58 -25.68
CA GLU A 44 5.37 6.84 -24.92
C GLU A 44 6.55 7.75 -24.54
N PRO A 45 7.23 7.52 -23.40
CA PRO A 45 8.41 8.28 -23.03
C PRO A 45 9.55 7.93 -24.01
N THR A 46 9.73 8.74 -25.04
CA THR A 46 10.87 8.62 -25.95
C THR A 46 12.13 9.16 -25.29
N GLY A 47 13.04 8.28 -24.87
CA GLY A 47 14.44 8.63 -24.56
C GLY A 47 14.93 8.23 -23.17
N ASP A 48 16.19 7.78 -23.11
CA ASP A 48 16.96 7.43 -21.91
C ASP A 48 17.42 8.63 -21.05
N SER A 49 16.98 9.83 -21.41
CA SER A 49 17.33 11.08 -20.74
C SER A 49 16.49 11.40 -19.49
N VAL A 50 15.38 10.68 -19.25
CA VAL A 50 14.51 10.92 -18.09
C VAL A 50 14.94 10.03 -16.91
N PRO A 51 15.18 10.60 -15.70
CA PRO A 51 15.50 9.80 -14.53
C PRO A 51 14.48 8.70 -14.26
N LYS A 52 14.94 7.50 -13.88
CA LYS A 52 14.08 6.31 -13.66
C LYS A 52 12.88 6.60 -12.74
N GLN A 53 13.08 7.38 -11.68
CA GLN A 53 12.03 7.77 -10.75
C GLN A 53 10.95 8.66 -11.39
N THR A 54 11.35 9.60 -12.25
CA THR A 54 10.43 10.47 -13.00
C THR A 54 9.65 9.67 -14.02
N ARG A 55 10.31 8.73 -14.72
CA ARG A 55 9.66 7.81 -15.67
C ARG A 55 8.62 6.93 -14.98
N TRP A 56 8.91 6.41 -13.78
CA TRP A 56 7.95 5.64 -12.97
C TRP A 56 6.71 6.46 -12.59
N ARG A 57 6.88 7.71 -12.13
CA ARG A 57 5.76 8.61 -11.79
C ARG A 57 4.88 8.93 -13.00
N GLN A 58 5.50 9.18 -14.15
CA GLN A 58 4.79 9.46 -15.41
C GLN A 58 3.99 8.25 -15.89
N ASN A 59 4.59 7.05 -15.87
CA ASN A 59 3.89 5.82 -16.24
C ASN A 59 2.70 5.55 -15.31
N ARG A 60 2.86 5.74 -13.99
CA ARG A 60 1.78 5.52 -13.03
C ARG A 60 0.62 6.51 -13.20
N ALA A 61 0.91 7.76 -13.50
CA ALA A 61 -0.13 8.74 -13.82
C ALA A 61 -0.84 8.39 -15.14
N ARG A 62 -0.08 7.97 -16.16
CA ARG A 62 -0.64 7.48 -17.44
C ARG A 62 -1.61 6.33 -17.23
N ASP A 63 -1.23 5.33 -16.43
CA ASP A 63 -2.08 4.17 -16.14
C ASP A 63 -3.41 4.60 -15.52
N LYS A 64 -3.38 5.55 -14.57
CA LYS A 64 -4.60 6.06 -13.92
C LYS A 64 -5.51 6.82 -14.87
N TYR A 65 -4.96 7.70 -15.71
CA TYR A 65 -5.78 8.38 -16.72
C TYR A 65 -6.38 7.40 -17.73
N ARG A 66 -5.63 6.36 -18.11
CA ARG A 66 -6.11 5.32 -19.03
C ARG A 66 -7.25 4.51 -18.41
N GLU A 67 -7.11 4.08 -17.15
CA GLU A 67 -8.19 3.40 -16.41
C GLU A 67 -9.48 4.24 -16.40
N ILE A 68 -9.38 5.55 -16.16
CA ILE A 68 -10.53 6.46 -16.18
C ILE A 68 -11.09 6.62 -17.60
N GLN A 69 -10.22 6.75 -18.61
CA GLN A 69 -10.64 6.88 -20.01
C GLN A 69 -11.37 5.63 -20.51
N GLU A 70 -10.88 4.44 -20.16
CA GLU A 70 -11.51 3.16 -20.48
C GLU A 70 -12.87 3.01 -19.80
N ALA A 71 -13.02 3.51 -18.56
CA ALA A 71 -14.29 3.51 -17.85
C ALA A 71 -15.28 4.57 -18.40
N SER A 72 -14.80 5.78 -18.71
CA SER A 72 -15.61 6.88 -19.26
C SER A 72 -14.74 7.98 -19.86
N SER A 73 -14.79 8.14 -21.18
CA SER A 73 -14.14 9.25 -21.90
C SER A 73 -14.59 10.64 -21.42
N HIS A 74 -15.85 10.76 -20.99
CA HIS A 74 -16.40 12.03 -20.48
C HIS A 74 -15.81 12.38 -19.12
N LEU A 75 -15.74 11.41 -18.22
CA LEU A 75 -15.12 11.59 -16.91
C LEU A 75 -13.63 11.83 -17.05
N PHE A 76 -12.97 11.14 -17.99
CA PHE A 76 -11.57 11.37 -18.32
C PHE A 76 -11.29 12.82 -18.67
N LEU A 77 -12.08 13.45 -19.55
CA LEU A 77 -11.87 14.85 -19.91
C LEU A 77 -11.99 15.77 -18.68
N ALA A 78 -13.01 15.53 -17.83
CA ALA A 78 -13.19 16.32 -16.62
C ALA A 78 -12.04 16.16 -15.63
N VAL A 79 -11.57 14.93 -15.39
CA VAL A 79 -10.44 14.61 -14.50
C VAL A 79 -9.12 15.13 -15.09
N PHE A 80 -8.91 15.01 -16.40
CA PHE A 80 -7.77 15.58 -17.10
C PHE A 80 -7.70 17.10 -16.90
N LEU A 81 -8.82 17.82 -17.00
CA LEU A 81 -8.82 19.27 -16.84
C LEU A 81 -8.65 19.72 -15.38
N THR A 82 -8.91 18.86 -14.39
CA THR A 82 -8.97 19.26 -12.97
C THR A 82 -7.89 18.70 -12.07
N ILE A 83 -7.44 17.47 -12.31
CA ILE A 83 -6.56 16.74 -11.39
C ILE A 83 -5.19 16.58 -12.03
N PRO A 84 -4.14 17.34 -11.69
CA PRO A 84 -2.80 17.20 -12.25
C PRO A 84 -2.21 15.78 -12.09
N PRO A 85 -1.25 15.36 -12.94
CA PRO A 85 -0.68 14.02 -12.89
C PRO A 85 -0.01 13.69 -11.55
N SER A 86 0.55 14.72 -10.88
CA SER A 86 1.16 14.61 -9.55
C SER A 86 0.20 14.18 -8.45
N ILE A 87 -1.10 14.46 -8.61
CA ILE A 87 -2.13 14.18 -7.61
C ILE A 87 -2.71 12.78 -7.78
N CYS A 88 -2.74 12.23 -9.00
CA CYS A 88 -3.30 10.90 -9.30
C CYS A 88 -2.68 9.74 -8.50
N PHE A 89 -1.51 9.94 -7.90
CA PHE A 89 -0.81 8.96 -7.07
C PHE A 89 -0.62 9.41 -5.62
N SER A 90 -1.19 10.56 -5.23
CA SER A 90 -1.17 11.03 -3.84
C SER A 90 -2.15 10.21 -3.00
N SER A 91 -1.86 10.07 -1.71
CA SER A 91 -2.80 9.51 -0.73
C SER A 91 -4.10 10.31 -0.63
N GLU A 92 -4.11 11.56 -1.07
CA GLU A 92 -5.28 12.44 -1.10
C GLU A 92 -6.30 12.04 -2.17
N PHE A 93 -5.87 11.29 -3.18
CA PHE A 93 -6.73 10.78 -4.27
C PHE A 93 -7.21 9.34 -4.02
N GLN A 94 -6.73 8.70 -2.95
CA GLN A 94 -7.12 7.34 -2.56
C GLN A 94 -8.13 7.42 -1.42
N PHE A 95 -9.17 6.60 -1.51
CA PHE A 95 -10.12 6.42 -0.44
C PHE A 95 -10.36 4.92 -0.27
N SER A 96 -10.65 4.53 0.96
CA SER A 96 -11.09 3.18 1.29
C SER A 96 -12.50 3.24 1.86
N LEU A 97 -13.24 2.17 1.66
CA LEU A 97 -14.55 1.99 2.28
C LEU A 97 -14.39 1.27 3.63
N SER A 98 -15.40 1.41 4.47
CA SER A 98 -15.47 0.78 5.80
C SER A 98 -15.69 -0.72 5.72
N LEU A 99 -15.36 -1.42 6.81
CA LEU A 99 -15.59 -2.87 6.91
C LEU A 99 -17.06 -3.26 6.70
N LYS A 100 -18.00 -2.42 7.17
CA LYS A 100 -19.44 -2.63 6.97
C LYS A 100 -19.82 -2.62 5.48
N GLU A 101 -19.21 -1.74 4.70
CA GLU A 101 -19.41 -1.69 3.25
C GLU A 101 -18.74 -2.89 2.57
N LYS A 102 -17.62 -3.38 3.10
CA LYS A 102 -16.98 -4.62 2.62
C LYS A 102 -17.93 -5.81 2.70
N GLU A 103 -18.55 -6.01 3.86
CA GLU A 103 -19.51 -7.10 4.10
C GLU A 103 -20.71 -7.02 3.14
N LEU A 104 -21.19 -5.81 2.84
CA LEU A 104 -22.25 -5.58 1.86
C LEU A 104 -21.84 -6.08 0.46
N PHE A 105 -20.64 -5.71 -0.01
CA PHE A 105 -20.14 -6.14 -1.32
C PHE A 105 -19.93 -7.66 -1.37
N GLU A 106 -19.42 -8.26 -0.29
CA GLU A 106 -19.22 -9.71 -0.19
C GLU A 106 -20.54 -10.48 -0.22
N SER A 107 -21.56 -10.03 0.52
CA SER A 107 -22.90 -10.63 0.49
C SER A 107 -23.51 -10.53 -0.91
N ALA A 108 -23.49 -9.33 -1.51
CA ALA A 108 -24.03 -9.11 -2.84
C ALA A 108 -23.31 -9.96 -3.91
N ALA A 109 -21.99 -10.13 -3.79
CA ALA A 109 -21.20 -10.96 -4.70
C ALA A 109 -21.52 -12.45 -4.60
N ALA A 110 -21.79 -12.93 -3.39
CA ALA A 110 -22.21 -14.31 -3.15
C ALA A 110 -23.64 -14.54 -3.69
N GLU A 111 -24.57 -13.64 -3.38
CA GLU A 111 -25.97 -13.71 -3.81
C GLU A 111 -26.13 -13.64 -5.33
N GLN A 112 -25.35 -12.78 -5.99
CA GLN A 112 -25.42 -12.55 -7.43
C GLN A 112 -24.40 -13.37 -8.23
N GLY A 113 -23.57 -14.19 -7.57
CA GLY A 113 -22.66 -15.13 -8.22
C GLY A 113 -21.43 -14.53 -8.90
N TYR A 114 -21.05 -13.28 -8.62
CA TYR A 114 -19.86 -12.65 -9.18
C TYR A 114 -18.65 -12.65 -8.24
N ALA A 115 -18.69 -13.35 -7.11
CA ALA A 115 -17.59 -13.44 -6.14
C ALA A 115 -16.26 -13.92 -6.75
N GLY A 116 -16.29 -14.74 -7.80
CA GLY A 116 -15.09 -15.20 -8.53
C GLY A 116 -14.62 -14.28 -9.65
N SER A 117 -15.33 -13.17 -9.93
CA SER A 117 -14.97 -12.25 -11.01
C SER A 117 -13.66 -11.54 -10.72
N THR A 118 -12.72 -11.57 -11.66
CA THR A 118 -11.43 -10.89 -11.54
C THR A 118 -11.58 -9.37 -11.38
N LEU A 119 -12.59 -8.78 -12.02
CA LEU A 119 -12.91 -7.36 -11.87
C LEU A 119 -13.41 -7.04 -10.47
N TYR A 120 -14.27 -7.91 -9.91
CA TYR A 120 -14.76 -7.77 -8.53
C TYR A 120 -13.62 -7.92 -7.52
N LEU A 121 -12.76 -8.93 -7.68
CA LEU A 121 -11.62 -9.15 -6.79
C LEU A 121 -10.64 -7.96 -6.82
N ARG A 122 -10.35 -7.42 -8.01
CA ARG A 122 -9.52 -6.21 -8.16
C ARG A 122 -10.18 -5.00 -7.50
N PHE A 123 -11.50 -4.84 -7.66
CA PHE A 123 -12.26 -3.79 -6.98
C PHE A 123 -12.13 -3.93 -5.44
N MET A 124 -12.34 -5.13 -4.91
CA MET A 124 -12.25 -5.40 -3.47
C MET A 124 -10.85 -5.10 -2.92
N GLN A 125 -9.79 -5.46 -3.64
CA GLN A 125 -8.40 -5.15 -3.26
C GLN A 125 -8.10 -3.65 -3.25
N VAL A 126 -8.74 -2.85 -4.12
CA VAL A 126 -8.50 -1.40 -4.19
C VAL A 126 -9.33 -0.65 -3.14
N MET A 127 -10.58 -1.04 -2.93
CA MET A 127 -11.51 -0.35 -2.03
C MET A 127 -11.35 -0.76 -0.58
N PHE A 128 -10.92 -2.01 -0.36
CA PHE A 128 -10.58 -2.59 0.92
C PHE A 128 -9.16 -3.12 0.82
N PRO A 129 -8.17 -2.24 0.57
CA PRO A 129 -6.79 -2.67 0.60
C PRO A 129 -6.62 -3.34 1.95
N GLU A 130 -6.12 -4.58 1.94
CA GLU A 130 -5.65 -5.18 3.17
C GLU A 130 -4.66 -4.16 3.70
N VAL A 131 -5.11 -3.39 4.70
CA VAL A 131 -4.19 -2.86 5.66
C VAL A 131 -3.63 -4.16 6.20
N GLU A 132 -2.47 -4.58 5.69
CA GLU A 132 -1.48 -5.21 6.51
C GLU A 132 -1.26 -4.21 7.67
N ARG A 133 -2.23 -4.12 8.57
CA ARG A 133 -1.94 -4.26 9.96
C ARG A 133 -1.31 -5.64 9.96
N ARG A 134 0.00 -5.67 9.71
CA ARG A 134 0.87 -6.44 10.56
C ARG A 134 0.43 -6.01 11.94
N GLN A 135 -0.59 -6.69 12.47
CA GLN A 135 -0.72 -6.83 13.88
C GLN A 135 0.60 -7.52 14.17
N ILE A 136 1.61 -6.72 14.52
CA ILE A 136 2.67 -7.18 15.37
C ILE A 136 1.90 -7.58 16.62
N GLN A 137 1.34 -8.78 16.60
CA GLN A 137 0.81 -9.39 17.78
C GLN A 137 2.05 -9.59 18.63
N TYR A 138 2.12 -8.85 19.73
CA TYR A 138 3.20 -8.95 20.68
C TYR A 138 3.14 -10.34 21.31
N ALA A 139 3.66 -11.33 20.59
CA ALA A 139 3.74 -12.73 20.97
C ALA A 139 4.48 -12.90 22.29
N TYR A 140 5.45 -12.02 22.54
CA TYR A 140 6.28 -12.01 23.73
C TYR A 140 5.48 -11.86 25.03
N GLY A 141 4.34 -11.14 25.00
CA GLY A 141 3.48 -10.98 26.18
C GLY A 141 2.71 -12.25 26.58
N LEU A 142 2.73 -13.29 25.73
CA LEU A 142 2.06 -14.56 25.98
C LEU A 142 3.02 -15.66 26.48
N VAL A 143 4.32 -15.37 26.53
CA VAL A 143 5.36 -16.32 26.97
C VAL A 143 5.44 -16.27 28.49
N ALA A 144 5.41 -17.43 29.15
CA ALA A 144 5.61 -17.49 30.59
C ALA A 144 7.01 -16.98 30.96
N ARG A 145 7.13 -16.28 32.09
CA ARG A 145 8.41 -15.70 32.54
C ARG A 145 9.53 -16.74 32.60
N ASP A 146 9.22 -17.94 33.06
CA ASP A 146 10.17 -19.03 33.21
C ASP A 146 10.63 -19.62 31.86
N ASP A 147 9.84 -19.41 30.79
CA ASP A 147 10.15 -19.88 29.45
C ASP A 147 11.00 -18.88 28.63
N LEU A 148 11.25 -17.68 29.15
CA LEU A 148 11.97 -16.62 28.43
C LEU A 148 13.36 -17.06 27.97
N GLY A 149 14.13 -17.70 28.85
CA GLY A 149 15.48 -18.19 28.49
C GLY A 149 15.44 -19.20 27.35
N SER A 150 14.49 -20.13 27.41
CA SER A 150 14.27 -21.13 26.36
C SER A 150 13.82 -20.50 25.03
N LEU A 151 13.00 -19.45 25.09
CA LEU A 151 12.57 -18.72 23.91
C LEU A 151 13.74 -17.99 23.26
N PHE A 152 14.54 -17.25 24.02
CA PHE A 152 15.70 -16.53 23.50
C PHE A 152 16.72 -17.48 22.87
N HIS A 153 16.94 -18.64 23.49
CA HIS A 153 17.80 -19.66 22.89
C HIS A 153 17.25 -20.15 21.53
N ALA A 154 15.93 -20.39 21.44
CA ALA A 154 15.33 -20.80 20.16
C ALA A 154 15.41 -19.70 19.08
N ILE A 155 15.23 -18.44 19.48
CA ILE A 155 15.38 -17.26 18.61
C ILE A 155 16.83 -17.14 18.12
N GLU A 156 17.80 -17.32 19.01
CA GLU A 156 19.23 -17.30 18.67
C GLU A 156 19.56 -18.38 17.63
N GLN A 157 19.14 -19.63 17.88
CA GLN A 157 19.36 -20.72 16.92
C GLN A 157 18.71 -20.42 15.56
N GLY A 158 17.48 -19.90 15.57
CA GLY A 158 16.81 -19.53 14.32
C GLY A 158 17.42 -18.31 13.64
N THR A 159 18.14 -17.45 14.37
CA THR A 159 18.91 -16.34 13.80
C THR A 159 20.12 -16.88 13.04
N TYR A 160 20.91 -17.78 13.65
CA TYR A 160 22.04 -18.44 13.00
C TYR A 160 21.64 -19.26 11.77
N ASN A 161 20.41 -19.79 11.75
CA ASN A 161 19.87 -20.54 10.62
C ASN A 161 19.15 -19.66 9.58
N SER A 162 19.15 -18.33 9.76
CA SER A 162 18.42 -17.43 8.87
C SER A 162 19.19 -17.18 7.57
N LYS A 163 18.45 -16.98 6.46
CA LYS A 163 19.05 -16.60 5.17
C LYS A 163 19.86 -15.30 5.25
N GLN A 164 19.46 -14.38 6.13
CA GLN A 164 20.17 -13.12 6.35
C GLN A 164 21.55 -13.38 6.97
N TRP A 165 21.63 -14.29 7.94
CA TRP A 165 22.89 -14.70 8.55
C TRP A 165 23.85 -15.34 7.55
N ASP A 166 23.34 -16.24 6.70
CA ASP A 166 24.15 -16.86 5.64
C ASP A 166 24.73 -15.83 4.67
N GLN A 167 23.92 -14.83 4.28
CA GLN A 167 24.35 -13.72 3.42
C GLN A 167 25.43 -12.86 4.08
N GLU A 168 25.28 -12.53 5.36
CA GLU A 168 26.25 -11.74 6.12
C GLU A 168 27.57 -12.48 6.30
N LYS A 169 27.51 -13.78 6.59
CA LYS A 169 28.70 -14.63 6.72
C LYS A 169 29.45 -14.72 5.39
N ALA A 170 28.74 -14.86 4.27
CA ALA A 170 29.35 -14.87 2.94
C ALA A 170 30.03 -13.54 2.58
N GLN A 171 29.54 -12.42 3.12
CA GLN A 171 30.12 -11.09 2.93
C GLN A 171 31.31 -10.79 3.86
N GLY A 172 31.58 -11.64 4.86
CA GLY A 172 32.72 -11.50 5.78
C GLY A 172 32.65 -10.30 6.73
N GLY A 173 31.46 -9.72 6.92
CA GLY A 173 31.26 -8.57 7.82
C GLY A 173 31.24 -8.96 9.29
N SER A 174 31.63 -8.04 10.18
CA SER A 174 31.60 -8.22 11.64
C SER A 174 30.31 -7.75 12.31
N LYS A 175 29.33 -7.29 11.53
CA LYS A 175 28.04 -6.76 12.00
C LYS A 175 26.90 -7.58 11.43
N THR A 176 25.82 -7.70 12.19
CA THR A 176 24.59 -8.36 11.73
C THR A 176 23.45 -7.38 11.57
N GLY A 177 22.67 -7.55 10.50
CA GLY A 177 21.37 -6.93 10.27
C GLY A 177 20.22 -7.81 10.75
N CYS A 178 20.50 -8.94 11.40
CA CYS A 178 19.47 -9.81 11.98
C CYS A 178 18.83 -9.22 13.24
N LEU A 179 19.44 -8.21 13.87
CA LEU A 179 18.94 -7.54 15.06
C LEU A 179 18.81 -6.04 14.80
N THR A 180 17.66 -5.47 15.13
CA THR A 180 17.44 -4.02 15.15
C THR A 180 16.86 -3.63 16.49
N ILE A 181 17.49 -2.66 17.17
CA ILE A 181 17.05 -2.19 18.49
C ILE A 181 16.56 -0.75 18.35
N LEU A 182 15.36 -0.48 18.85
CA LEU A 182 14.79 0.83 19.03
C LEU A 182 15.07 1.27 20.47
N ILE A 183 15.98 2.23 20.61
CA ILE A 183 16.39 2.78 21.90
C ILE A 183 15.56 4.05 22.16
N PRO A 184 14.75 4.09 23.23
CA PRO A 184 13.99 5.28 23.58
C PRO A 184 14.92 6.37 24.11
N THR A 185 14.51 7.62 23.94
CA THR A 185 15.26 8.79 24.42
C THR A 185 14.91 9.16 25.86
N ASN A 186 13.80 8.64 26.40
CA ASN A 186 13.37 8.85 27.78
C ASN A 186 13.77 7.64 28.66
N GLN A 187 14.25 7.89 29.87
CA GLN A 187 14.67 6.88 30.84
C GLN A 187 13.50 6.03 31.38
N ASP A 188 12.27 6.53 31.32
CA ASP A 188 11.07 5.83 31.81
C ASP A 188 10.37 4.99 30.72
N GLN A 189 11.00 4.81 29.56
CA GLN A 189 10.44 4.06 28.44
C GLN A 189 11.19 2.75 28.20
N ASP A 190 10.44 1.69 27.96
CA ASP A 190 11.00 0.40 27.55
C ASP A 190 11.53 0.45 26.11
N GLY A 191 12.67 -0.21 25.89
CA GLY A 191 13.19 -0.44 24.54
C GLY A 191 12.46 -1.57 23.83
N SER A 192 12.57 -1.61 22.50
CA SER A 192 12.08 -2.74 21.72
C SER A 192 13.13 -3.19 20.71
N CYS A 193 13.12 -4.47 20.37
CA CYS A 193 13.96 -4.99 19.31
C CYS A 193 13.16 -5.82 18.32
N THR A 194 13.65 -5.88 17.09
CA THR A 194 13.16 -6.76 16.04
C THR A 194 14.28 -7.72 15.68
N ILE A 195 13.97 -9.02 15.68
CA ILE A 195 14.94 -10.09 15.39
C ILE A 195 14.46 -10.84 14.15
N ARG A 196 15.36 -11.05 13.19
CA ARG A 196 15.14 -11.88 12.01
C ARG A 196 15.50 -13.31 12.32
N VAL A 197 14.52 -14.20 12.21
CA VAL A 197 14.64 -15.62 12.56
C VAL A 197 14.19 -16.45 11.36
N GLU A 198 14.84 -17.59 11.13
CA GLU A 198 14.39 -18.58 10.17
C GLU A 198 12.94 -19.00 10.46
N ARG A 199 12.08 -18.94 9.42
CA ARG A 199 10.64 -19.21 9.53
C ARG A 199 10.35 -20.57 10.18
N LYS A 200 11.07 -21.62 9.79
CA LYS A 200 10.83 -22.98 10.31
C LYS A 200 11.06 -23.03 11.82
N THR A 201 12.20 -22.52 12.28
CA THR A 201 12.51 -22.41 13.70
C THR A 201 11.46 -21.57 14.44
N LEU A 202 11.07 -20.42 13.90
CA LEU A 202 10.04 -19.56 14.50
C LEU A 202 8.69 -20.28 14.69
N ILE A 203 8.20 -20.98 13.66
CA ILE A 203 6.94 -21.74 13.74
C ILE A 203 7.03 -22.87 14.77
N GLN A 204 8.17 -23.54 14.87
CA GLN A 204 8.40 -24.57 15.89
C GLN A 204 8.39 -23.98 17.30
N SER A 205 9.04 -22.84 17.51
CA SER A 205 9.01 -22.11 18.79
C SER A 205 7.60 -21.68 19.18
N ILE A 206 6.82 -21.14 18.24
CA ILE A 206 5.41 -20.76 18.45
C ILE A 206 4.60 -21.94 18.99
N LYS A 207 4.78 -23.14 18.41
CA LYS A 207 4.12 -24.36 18.89
C LYS A 207 4.64 -24.79 20.25
N LYS A 208 5.97 -24.81 20.45
CA LYS A 208 6.63 -25.23 21.69
C LYS A 208 6.17 -24.41 22.90
N PHE A 209 6.10 -23.09 22.75
CA PHE A 209 5.71 -22.15 23.81
C PHE A 209 4.21 -21.87 23.86
N LYS A 210 3.40 -22.66 23.13
CA LYS A 210 1.93 -22.51 23.10
C LYS A 210 1.47 -21.09 22.80
N LEU A 211 2.16 -20.40 21.88
CA LEU A 211 1.78 -19.08 21.39
C LEU A 211 0.63 -19.19 20.38
N THR A 212 -0.36 -20.03 20.69
CA THR A 212 -1.45 -20.46 19.80
C THR A 212 -2.48 -19.38 19.53
N LYS A 213 -2.43 -18.26 20.27
CA LYS A 213 -3.23 -17.06 19.98
C LYS A 213 -2.66 -16.24 18.81
N LEU A 214 -1.47 -16.60 18.30
CA LEU A 214 -0.92 -15.99 17.10
C LEU A 214 -1.68 -16.50 15.87
N LYS A 215 -2.38 -15.57 15.20
CA LYS A 215 -2.93 -15.85 13.87
C LYS A 215 -1.75 -16.00 12.91
N LEU A 216 -1.46 -17.24 12.50
CA LEU A 216 -0.52 -17.53 11.43
C LEU A 216 -1.27 -17.35 10.11
N GLU A 217 -0.93 -16.30 9.37
CA GLU A 217 -1.33 -16.11 7.97
C GLU A 217 -0.41 -16.90 7.03
#